data_AF-A0A9D9PZV1-F1
#
_entry.id   AF-A0A9D9PZV1-F1
#
_cell.length_a   1.000
_cell.length_b   1.000
_cell.length_c   1.000
_cell.angle_alpha   90.00
_cell.angle_beta   90.00
_cell.angle_gamma   90.00
#
_symmetry.space_group_name_H-M   'P 1'
#
loop_
_entity.id
_entity.type
_entity.pdbx_description
1 polymer ?
#
loop_
_entity_poly.entity_id
_entity_poly.type
_entity_poly.pdbx_seq_one_letter_code
_entity_poly.pdbx_strand_id
1 'polypeptide(L)'
;VVSVFGRSTLGLAYSIFVTDAVIAPAFPSNTARGGVLFPIVLSLAQSGGSRPEDGTSKWMGAYLMFCGMASLSVSSALWLTATSANPIGVEVGRTFGLFIGFGSWFLAASVPTLVAIVLLPLMLYKVFPPEVKKTPAAPGAAREALRAMGPLSRDEKVVSVAFVLMVAGWVLAGTLKLDLTAVAFAGLGGLLATSVLTLEDISREGDTLATFLWLAVLFALSGQLNEMGFMGYVGERLATRLEGVSWPVAYVALVGLYVLIHYLFVSQSSQVLALFGVFLDVGIRTGVPKGVLAFALLFASSYFSTITPQGGSQNVIFVGSGYLTQGELYRLGLLTTSFSLLVFLVVGTPWLLFVAR
;
A
#
# COMPACT_ATOMS: atom_id res chain seq x y z
N VAL A 1 -5.27 -14.25 -13.70
CA VAL A 1 -3.80 -13.96 -13.73
C VAL A 1 -2.95 -15.23 -13.68
N VAL A 2 -3.17 -16.13 -12.70
CA VAL A 2 -2.45 -17.42 -12.57
C VAL A 2 -2.51 -18.30 -13.84
N SER A 3 -3.65 -18.33 -14.53
CA SER A 3 -3.82 -19.09 -15.79
C SER A 3 -2.91 -18.63 -16.95
N VAL A 4 -2.35 -17.42 -16.85
CA VAL A 4 -1.48 -16.79 -17.86
C VAL A 4 -0.02 -16.89 -17.42
N PHE A 5 0.29 -16.49 -16.18
CA PHE A 5 1.67 -16.36 -15.71
C PHE A 5 2.16 -17.53 -14.84
N GLY A 6 1.27 -18.39 -14.34
CA GLY A 6 1.58 -19.38 -13.31
C GLY A 6 2.41 -20.60 -13.73
N ARG A 7 3.06 -20.60 -14.91
CA ARG A 7 3.93 -21.71 -15.34
C ARG A 7 5.24 -21.82 -14.54
N SER A 8 5.59 -20.79 -13.79
CA SER A 8 6.75 -20.74 -12.91
C SER A 8 6.39 -20.08 -11.58
N THR A 9 7.18 -20.34 -10.55
CA THR A 9 7.00 -19.74 -9.22
C THR A 9 7.15 -18.22 -9.24
N LEU A 10 8.06 -17.70 -10.08
CA LEU A 10 8.17 -16.26 -10.33
C LEU A 10 6.90 -15.70 -10.99
N GLY A 11 6.33 -16.43 -11.94
CA GLY A 11 5.07 -16.05 -12.58
C GLY A 11 3.85 -16.13 -11.65
N LEU A 12 3.88 -17.00 -10.64
CA LEU A 12 2.92 -16.99 -9.53
C LEU A 12 3.11 -15.74 -8.66
N ALA A 13 4.35 -15.35 -8.32
CA ALA A 13 4.60 -14.10 -7.61
C ALA A 13 4.11 -12.87 -8.38
N TYR A 14 4.36 -12.79 -9.69
CA TYR A 14 3.77 -11.75 -10.53
C TYR A 14 2.24 -11.78 -10.52
N SER A 15 1.64 -12.97 -10.45
CA SER A 15 0.19 -13.09 -10.34
C SER A 15 -0.33 -12.48 -9.05
N ILE A 16 0.38 -12.66 -7.93
CA ILE A 16 0.05 -12.06 -6.64
C ILE A 16 0.13 -10.53 -6.73
N PHE A 17 1.25 -9.99 -7.19
CA PHE A 17 1.47 -8.54 -7.30
C PHE A 17 0.44 -7.85 -8.20
N VAL A 18 0.16 -8.41 -9.39
CA VAL A 18 -0.82 -7.84 -10.31
C VAL A 18 -2.23 -7.95 -9.76
N THR A 19 -2.58 -9.08 -9.14
CA THR A 19 -3.92 -9.25 -8.56
C THR A 19 -4.15 -8.24 -7.43
N ASP A 20 -3.21 -8.13 -6.49
CA ASP A 20 -3.29 -7.18 -5.39
C ASP A 20 -3.35 -5.72 -5.91
N ALA A 21 -2.49 -5.34 -6.87
CA ALA A 21 -2.52 -4.01 -7.46
C ALA A 21 -3.86 -3.67 -8.13
N VAL A 22 -4.55 -4.64 -8.74
CA VAL A 22 -5.85 -4.43 -9.39
C VAL A 22 -6.98 -4.31 -8.38
N ILE A 23 -7.00 -5.14 -7.34
CA ILE A 23 -8.07 -5.12 -6.34
C ILE A 23 -7.87 -3.99 -5.32
N ALA A 24 -6.66 -3.49 -5.14
CA ALA A 24 -6.30 -2.54 -4.10
C ALA A 24 -7.19 -1.28 -3.95
N PRO A 25 -7.68 -0.63 -5.02
CA PRO A 25 -8.54 0.54 -4.87
C PRO A 25 -9.91 0.22 -4.24
N ALA A 26 -10.35 -1.04 -4.34
CA ALA A 26 -11.65 -1.50 -3.83
C ALA A 26 -11.63 -1.79 -2.32
N PHE A 27 -10.45 -1.84 -1.71
CA PHE A 27 -10.30 -2.16 -0.29
C PHE A 27 -9.68 -0.98 0.45
N PRO A 28 -10.43 -0.33 1.37
CA PRO A 28 -9.93 0.80 2.15
C PRO A 28 -8.87 0.42 3.21
N SER A 29 -8.55 -0.87 3.33
CA SER A 29 -7.67 -1.44 4.34
C SER A 29 -6.76 -2.48 3.71
N ASN A 30 -5.45 -2.29 3.87
CA ASN A 30 -4.45 -3.27 3.47
C ASN A 30 -4.48 -4.53 4.35
N THR A 31 -4.96 -4.45 5.60
CA THR A 31 -5.23 -5.61 6.46
C THR A 31 -6.34 -6.48 5.89
N ALA A 32 -7.45 -5.86 5.46
CA ALA A 32 -8.55 -6.58 4.83
C ALA A 32 -8.10 -7.24 3.52
N ARG A 33 -7.30 -6.55 2.69
CA ARG A 33 -6.67 -7.16 1.52
C ARG A 33 -5.76 -8.32 1.88
N GLY A 34 -4.99 -8.20 2.96
CA GLY A 34 -4.18 -9.30 3.48
C GLY A 34 -5.03 -10.54 3.77
N GLY A 35 -6.22 -10.37 4.37
CA GLY A 35 -7.17 -11.45 4.60
C GLY A 35 -7.73 -12.13 3.34
N VAL A 36 -7.85 -11.39 2.23
CA VAL A 36 -8.27 -11.94 0.93
C VAL A 36 -7.10 -12.60 0.19
N LEU A 37 -5.93 -11.96 0.21
CA LEU A 37 -4.77 -12.40 -0.53
C LEU A 37 -4.11 -13.61 0.13
N PHE A 38 -4.06 -13.65 1.46
CA PHE A 38 -3.41 -14.73 2.20
C PHE A 38 -3.93 -16.13 1.87
N PRO A 39 -5.25 -16.42 1.90
CA PRO A 39 -5.77 -17.74 1.54
C PRO A 39 -5.43 -18.15 0.10
N ILE A 40 -5.40 -17.19 -0.83
CA ILE A 40 -5.01 -17.44 -2.23
C ILE A 40 -3.54 -17.87 -2.29
N VAL A 41 -2.66 -17.12 -1.63
CA VAL A 41 -1.22 -17.43 -1.58
C VAL A 41 -0.96 -18.75 -0.86
N LEU A 42 -1.67 -19.02 0.24
CA LEU A 42 -1.62 -20.28 0.98
C LEU A 42 -2.04 -21.46 0.09
N SER A 43 -3.16 -21.32 -0.63
CA SER A 43 -3.65 -22.35 -1.54
C SER A 43 -2.66 -22.64 -2.67
N LEU A 44 -2.03 -21.60 -3.24
CA LEU A 44 -0.96 -21.77 -4.23
C LEU A 44 0.25 -22.52 -3.66
N ALA A 45 0.69 -22.17 -2.45
CA ALA A 45 1.81 -22.83 -1.78
C ALA A 45 1.51 -24.31 -1.51
N GLN A 46 0.35 -24.61 -0.91
CA GLN A 46 -0.07 -25.96 -0.55
C GLN A 46 -0.33 -26.84 -1.78
N SER A 47 -0.93 -26.28 -2.84
CA SER A 47 -1.11 -26.98 -4.12
C SER A 47 0.22 -27.31 -4.79
N GLY A 48 1.25 -26.51 -4.53
CA GLY A 48 2.63 -26.78 -4.93
C GLY A 48 3.39 -27.73 -4.00
N GLY A 49 2.73 -28.34 -3.01
CA GLY A 49 3.34 -29.25 -2.04
C GLY A 49 4.22 -28.56 -0.99
N SER A 50 4.20 -27.23 -0.92
CA SER A 50 4.99 -26.45 0.04
C SER A 50 4.18 -26.24 1.31
N ARG A 51 4.62 -26.86 2.41
CA ARG A 51 3.96 -26.86 3.72
C ARG A 51 5.01 -26.67 4.82
N PRO A 52 4.75 -25.82 5.84
CA PRO A 52 5.66 -25.66 6.97
C PRO A 52 5.85 -26.95 7.77
N GLU A 53 4.78 -27.73 7.92
CA GLU A 53 4.74 -28.93 8.76
C GLU A 53 5.66 -30.05 8.23
N ASP A 54 5.80 -30.12 6.90
CA ASP A 54 6.59 -31.13 6.20
C ASP A 54 8.05 -30.68 5.95
N GLY A 55 8.44 -29.51 6.44
CA GLY A 55 9.76 -28.91 6.16
C GLY A 55 9.95 -28.44 4.71
N THR A 56 8.89 -28.40 3.90
CA THR A 56 8.93 -28.01 2.47
C THR A 56 8.56 -26.55 2.24
N SER A 57 8.55 -25.70 3.27
CA SER A 57 8.18 -24.28 3.19
C SER A 57 9.02 -23.51 2.15
N LYS A 58 10.27 -23.91 1.91
CA LYS A 58 11.18 -23.28 0.93
C LYS A 58 10.96 -23.68 -0.52
N TRP A 59 10.13 -24.69 -0.79
CA TRP A 59 9.83 -25.12 -2.15
C TRP A 59 9.27 -23.98 -2.98
N MET A 60 8.26 -23.30 -2.45
CA MET A 60 7.76 -22.04 -3.03
C MET A 60 6.99 -21.19 -2.02
N GLY A 61 6.45 -21.79 -0.96
CA GLY A 61 5.53 -21.13 -0.05
C GLY A 61 6.13 -19.93 0.66
N ALA A 62 7.34 -20.05 1.23
CA ALA A 62 8.01 -18.93 1.90
C ALA A 62 8.22 -17.74 0.95
N TYR A 63 8.63 -18.00 -0.28
CA TYR A 63 8.82 -16.96 -1.30
C TYR A 63 7.49 -16.30 -1.69
N LEU A 64 6.43 -17.10 -1.92
CA LEU A 64 5.12 -16.59 -2.30
C LEU A 64 4.44 -15.83 -1.15
N MET A 65 4.57 -16.29 0.09
CA MET A 65 4.08 -15.60 1.30
C MET A 65 4.72 -14.24 1.46
N PHE A 66 6.05 -14.16 1.33
CA PHE A 66 6.73 -12.87 1.42
C PHE A 66 6.39 -11.96 0.22
N CYS A 67 6.20 -12.52 -0.98
CA CYS A 67 5.69 -11.76 -2.13
C CYS A 67 4.28 -11.19 -1.88
N GLY A 68 3.41 -11.91 -1.16
CA GLY A 68 2.10 -11.39 -0.74
C GLY A 68 2.21 -10.20 0.22
N MET A 69 3.14 -10.25 1.17
CA MET A 69 3.41 -9.10 2.05
C MET A 69 3.95 -7.91 1.25
N ALA A 70 4.94 -8.14 0.39
CA ALA A 70 5.57 -7.11 -0.44
C ALA A 70 4.61 -6.50 -1.49
N SER A 71 3.65 -7.27 -2.01
CA SER A 71 2.65 -6.72 -2.92
C SER A 71 1.75 -5.73 -2.19
N LEU A 72 1.30 -6.09 -0.97
CA LEU A 72 0.40 -5.25 -0.17
C LEU A 72 1.01 -3.89 0.14
N SER A 73 2.32 -3.83 0.39
CA SER A 73 3.00 -2.57 0.70
C SER A 73 3.11 -1.65 -0.52
N VAL A 74 3.48 -2.18 -1.69
CA VAL A 74 3.61 -1.37 -2.91
C VAL A 74 2.27 -1.04 -3.56
N SER A 75 1.30 -1.96 -3.54
CA SER A 75 -0.07 -1.67 -4.01
C SER A 75 -0.74 -0.60 -3.15
N SER A 76 -0.42 -0.53 -1.86
CA SER A 76 -0.86 0.55 -0.97
C SER A 76 -0.32 1.92 -1.39
N ALA A 77 0.90 1.98 -1.95
CA ALA A 77 1.44 3.24 -2.45
C ALA A 77 0.78 3.67 -3.78
N LEU A 78 0.35 2.72 -4.63
CA LEU A 78 -0.26 3.01 -5.92
C LEU A 78 -1.62 3.71 -5.80
N TRP A 79 -2.43 3.35 -4.80
CA TRP A 79 -3.79 3.84 -4.67
C TRP A 79 -4.00 4.63 -3.38
N LEU A 80 -4.57 5.84 -3.52
CA LEU A 80 -4.92 6.69 -2.40
C LEU A 80 -5.83 5.96 -1.38
N THR A 81 -6.73 5.10 -1.86
CA THR A 81 -7.70 4.40 -1.01
C THR A 81 -7.17 3.10 -0.42
N ALA A 82 -6.00 2.59 -0.82
CA ALA A 82 -5.59 1.24 -0.43
C ALA A 82 -5.13 1.10 1.04
N THR A 83 -4.93 2.18 1.78
CA THR A 83 -4.65 2.10 3.22
C THR A 83 -5.14 3.37 3.91
N SER A 84 -5.56 3.26 5.17
CA SER A 84 -6.02 4.42 5.95
C SER A 84 -4.93 5.47 6.15
N ALA A 85 -3.65 5.07 6.13
CA ALA A 85 -2.51 5.99 6.27
C ALA A 85 -2.45 7.05 5.15
N ASN A 86 -2.90 6.71 3.94
CA ASN A 86 -2.83 7.58 2.78
C ASN A 86 -3.76 8.80 2.89
N PRO A 87 -5.10 8.66 3.08
CA PRO A 87 -6.00 9.79 3.25
C PRO A 87 -5.69 10.60 4.51
N ILE A 88 -5.21 9.96 5.59
CA ILE A 88 -4.70 10.67 6.77
C ILE A 88 -3.59 11.64 6.39
N GLY A 89 -2.57 11.15 5.68
CA GLY A 89 -1.43 11.99 5.31
C GLY A 89 -1.80 13.08 4.32
N VAL A 90 -2.74 12.82 3.40
CA VAL A 90 -3.33 13.85 2.53
C VAL A 90 -3.99 14.94 3.36
N GLU A 91 -4.76 14.57 4.38
CA GLU A 91 -5.48 15.51 5.24
C GLU A 91 -4.51 16.34 6.10
N VAL A 92 -3.50 15.72 6.71
CA VAL A 92 -2.43 16.47 7.39
C VAL A 92 -1.72 17.41 6.40
N GLY A 93 -1.47 16.98 5.16
CA GLY A 93 -0.89 17.81 4.11
C GLY A 93 -1.72 19.03 3.74
N ARG A 94 -3.05 18.99 3.88
CA ARG A 94 -3.93 20.16 3.64
C ARG A 94 -3.61 21.32 4.57
N THR A 95 -3.20 21.04 5.80
CA THR A 95 -2.75 22.09 6.75
C THR A 95 -1.50 22.85 6.28
N PHE A 96 -0.75 22.27 5.32
CA PHE A 96 0.39 22.90 4.65
C PHE A 96 0.03 23.50 3.27
N GLY A 97 -1.26 23.55 2.93
CA GLY A 97 -1.79 24.03 1.65
C GLY A 97 -1.60 23.07 0.48
N LEU A 98 -1.50 21.75 0.74
CA LEU A 98 -1.44 20.72 -0.30
C LEU A 98 -2.84 20.17 -0.60
N PHE A 99 -3.22 20.14 -1.88
CA PHE A 99 -4.48 19.56 -2.33
C PHE A 99 -4.23 18.32 -3.17
N ILE A 100 -4.09 17.17 -2.51
CA ILE A 100 -3.87 15.88 -3.17
C ILE A 100 -5.22 15.17 -3.31
N GLY A 101 -5.61 14.84 -4.54
CA GLY A 101 -6.82 14.09 -4.86
C GLY A 101 -6.47 12.70 -5.41
N PHE A 102 -7.49 11.89 -5.70
CA PHE A 102 -7.30 10.54 -6.23
C PHE A 102 -6.49 10.54 -7.55
N GLY A 103 -6.86 11.41 -8.51
CA GLY A 103 -6.17 11.49 -9.80
C GLY A 103 -4.72 11.95 -9.69
N SER A 104 -4.44 12.99 -8.89
CA SER A 104 -3.06 13.47 -8.70
C SER A 104 -2.21 12.47 -7.93
N TRP A 105 -2.78 11.77 -6.95
CA TRP A 105 -2.12 10.63 -6.30
C TRP A 105 -1.77 9.54 -7.29
N PHE A 106 -2.75 9.05 -8.06
CA PHE A 106 -2.54 7.96 -9.01
C PHE A 106 -1.46 8.33 -10.04
N LEU A 107 -1.50 9.56 -10.57
CA LEU A 107 -0.48 10.05 -11.49
C LEU A 107 0.92 10.05 -10.83
N ALA A 108 1.04 10.64 -9.64
CA ALA A 108 2.30 10.74 -8.90
C ALA A 108 2.87 9.36 -8.50
N ALA A 109 2.00 8.42 -8.10
CA ALA A 109 2.40 7.10 -7.64
C ALA A 109 2.70 6.13 -8.80
N SER A 110 2.06 6.30 -9.95
CA SER A 110 2.04 5.32 -11.05
C SER A 110 3.43 4.80 -11.46
N VAL A 111 4.34 5.69 -11.89
CA VAL A 111 5.65 5.28 -12.42
C VAL A 111 6.50 4.53 -11.37
N PRO A 112 6.79 5.08 -10.18
CA PRO A 112 7.64 4.38 -9.21
C PRO A 112 7.01 3.08 -8.70
N THR A 113 5.69 3.04 -8.51
CA THR A 113 5.00 1.83 -8.02
C THR A 113 4.95 0.73 -9.07
N LEU A 114 4.67 1.06 -10.34
CA LEU A 114 4.70 0.07 -11.43
C LEU A 114 6.09 -0.51 -11.64
N VAL A 115 7.14 0.33 -11.53
CA VAL A 115 8.52 -0.14 -11.55
C VAL A 115 8.80 -1.08 -10.37
N ALA A 116 8.38 -0.73 -9.16
CA ALA A 116 8.52 -1.60 -8.00
C ALA A 116 7.74 -2.92 -8.15
N ILE A 117 6.51 -2.90 -8.67
CA ILE A 117 5.69 -4.10 -8.97
C ILE A 117 6.38 -5.02 -9.97
N VAL A 118 7.08 -4.47 -10.97
CA VAL A 118 7.82 -5.26 -11.95
C VAL A 118 9.10 -5.84 -11.36
N LEU A 119 9.85 -5.07 -10.58
CA LEU A 119 11.20 -5.43 -10.15
C LEU A 119 11.25 -6.19 -8.81
N LEU A 120 10.33 -5.97 -7.89
CA LEU A 120 10.34 -6.64 -6.58
C LEU A 120 10.26 -8.16 -6.66
N PRO A 121 9.34 -8.77 -7.44
CA PRO A 121 9.30 -10.22 -7.59
C PRO A 121 10.64 -10.80 -8.07
N LEU A 122 11.33 -10.11 -8.99
CA LEU A 122 12.64 -10.52 -9.52
C LEU A 122 13.76 -10.37 -8.48
N MET A 123 13.77 -9.25 -7.76
CA MET A 123 14.73 -9.00 -6.69
C MET A 123 14.60 -10.08 -5.62
N LEU A 124 13.36 -10.31 -5.13
CA LEU A 124 13.05 -11.35 -4.16
C LEU A 124 13.43 -12.74 -4.68
N TYR A 125 13.18 -13.04 -5.96
CA TYR A 125 13.53 -14.32 -6.56
C TYR A 125 15.05 -14.56 -6.60
N LYS A 126 15.86 -13.50 -6.68
CA LYS A 126 17.32 -13.60 -6.65
C LYS A 126 17.86 -13.75 -5.23
N VAL A 127 17.35 -12.97 -4.27
CA VAL A 127 17.85 -12.95 -2.89
C VAL A 127 17.28 -14.06 -2.02
N PHE A 128 16.12 -14.60 -2.40
CA PHE A 128 15.38 -15.63 -1.70
C PHE A 128 14.73 -16.60 -2.71
N PRO A 129 15.54 -17.34 -3.46
CA PRO A 129 15.06 -18.20 -4.54
C PRO A 129 14.23 -19.36 -4.00
N PRO A 130 13.05 -19.65 -4.58
CA PRO A 130 12.32 -20.88 -4.28
C PRO A 130 13.07 -22.09 -4.86
N GLU A 131 13.03 -23.23 -4.14
CA GLU A 131 13.66 -24.48 -4.59
C GLU A 131 12.93 -25.05 -5.82
N VAL A 132 11.60 -24.98 -5.82
CA VAL A 132 10.76 -25.34 -6.96
C VAL A 132 10.49 -24.10 -7.78
N LYS A 133 10.94 -24.12 -9.04
CA LYS A 133 10.89 -22.96 -9.96
C LYS A 133 9.84 -23.10 -11.06
N LYS A 134 9.39 -24.32 -11.35
CA LYS A 134 8.45 -24.64 -12.42
C LYS A 134 7.15 -25.16 -11.82
N THR A 135 6.03 -24.66 -12.31
CA THR A 135 4.68 -25.00 -11.84
C THR A 135 3.77 -25.27 -13.05
N PRO A 136 4.09 -26.27 -13.89
CA PRO A 136 3.39 -26.48 -15.16
C PRO A 136 1.90 -26.81 -15.01
N ALA A 137 1.50 -27.39 -13.88
CA ALA A 137 0.11 -27.74 -13.58
C ALA A 137 -0.73 -26.54 -13.10
N ALA A 138 -0.13 -25.50 -12.54
CA ALA A 138 -0.87 -24.39 -11.91
C ALA A 138 -1.79 -23.62 -12.88
N PRO A 139 -1.39 -23.33 -14.15
CA PRO A 139 -2.30 -22.72 -15.10
C PRO A 139 -3.50 -23.60 -15.46
N GLY A 140 -3.32 -24.92 -15.52
CA GLY A 140 -4.40 -25.88 -15.78
C GLY A 140 -5.40 -25.88 -14.64
N ALA A 141 -4.92 -26.08 -13.41
CA ALA A 141 -5.73 -26.04 -12.19
C ALA A 141 -6.50 -24.71 -12.04
N ALA A 142 -5.87 -23.57 -12.34
CA ALA A 142 -6.53 -22.27 -12.29
C ALA A 142 -7.67 -22.14 -13.33
N ARG A 143 -7.54 -22.74 -14.52
CA ARG A 143 -8.60 -22.76 -15.53
C ARG A 143 -9.75 -23.66 -15.12
N GLU A 144 -9.45 -24.81 -14.51
CA GLU A 144 -10.46 -25.73 -13.99
C GLU A 144 -11.24 -25.10 -12.84
N ALA A 145 -10.56 -24.47 -11.88
CA ALA A 145 -11.20 -23.72 -10.80
C ALA A 145 -12.09 -22.59 -11.34
N LEU A 146 -11.60 -21.81 -12.31
CA LEU A 146 -12.41 -20.76 -12.95
C LEU A 146 -13.64 -21.32 -13.68
N ARG A 147 -13.51 -22.47 -14.35
CA ARG A 147 -14.66 -23.15 -14.99
C ARG A 147 -15.66 -23.65 -13.96
N ALA A 148 -15.20 -24.16 -12.83
CA ALA A 148 -16.05 -24.63 -11.74
C ALA A 148 -16.84 -23.50 -11.06
N MET A 149 -16.28 -22.28 -11.00
CA MET A 149 -16.98 -21.09 -10.49
C MET A 149 -18.14 -20.65 -11.40
N GLY A 150 -18.09 -20.95 -12.70
CA GLY A 150 -19.11 -20.55 -13.65
C GLY A 150 -19.05 -19.07 -14.08
N PRO A 151 -20.06 -18.57 -14.81
CA PRO A 151 -20.13 -17.17 -15.23
C PRO A 151 -20.40 -16.24 -14.04
N LEU A 152 -19.98 -14.97 -14.15
CA LEU A 152 -20.22 -13.97 -13.11
C LEU A 152 -21.71 -13.87 -12.77
N SER A 153 -21.99 -13.89 -11.46
CA SER A 153 -23.32 -13.69 -10.90
C SER A 153 -23.84 -12.27 -11.16
N ARG A 154 -25.13 -12.04 -10.90
CA ARG A 154 -25.72 -10.69 -10.98
C ARG A 154 -24.96 -9.72 -10.08
N ASP A 155 -24.71 -10.13 -8.84
CA ASP A 155 -24.17 -9.26 -7.80
C ASP A 155 -22.70 -8.90 -8.10
N GLU A 156 -21.91 -9.87 -8.57
CA GLU A 156 -20.52 -9.62 -9.02
C GLU A 156 -20.46 -8.63 -10.19
N LYS A 157 -21.41 -8.70 -11.13
CA LYS A 157 -21.51 -7.75 -12.25
C LYS A 157 -21.86 -6.35 -11.76
N VAL A 158 -22.82 -6.23 -10.84
CA VAL A 158 -23.22 -4.95 -10.27
C VAL A 158 -22.06 -4.29 -9.51
N VAL A 159 -21.36 -5.04 -8.66
CA VAL A 159 -20.17 -4.54 -7.94
C VAL A 159 -19.10 -4.08 -8.94
N SER A 160 -18.82 -4.88 -9.97
CA SER A 160 -17.83 -4.54 -10.99
C SER A 160 -18.17 -3.24 -11.71
N VAL A 161 -19.44 -3.06 -12.11
CA VAL A 161 -19.91 -1.83 -12.78
C VAL A 161 -19.83 -0.63 -11.83
N ALA A 162 -20.31 -0.76 -10.59
CA ALA A 162 -20.25 0.31 -9.59
C ALA A 162 -18.80 0.76 -9.36
N PHE A 163 -17.88 -0.20 -9.23
CA PHE A 163 -16.45 0.08 -9.06
C PHE A 163 -15.85 0.85 -10.24
N VAL A 164 -16.08 0.38 -11.47
CA VAL A 164 -15.59 1.07 -12.69
C VAL A 164 -16.15 2.50 -12.79
N LEU A 165 -17.42 2.70 -12.47
CA LEU A 165 -18.04 4.03 -12.47
C LEU A 165 -17.45 4.96 -11.40
N MET A 166 -17.20 4.46 -10.18
CA MET A 166 -16.55 5.26 -9.13
C MET A 166 -15.14 5.67 -9.53
N VAL A 167 -14.32 4.74 -10.05
CA VAL A 167 -12.97 5.02 -10.53
C VAL A 167 -12.99 6.06 -11.64
N ALA A 168 -13.88 5.92 -12.62
CA ALA A 168 -14.06 6.91 -13.68
C ALA A 168 -14.47 8.28 -13.11
N GLY A 169 -15.40 8.31 -12.15
CA GLY A 169 -15.83 9.52 -11.46
C GLY A 169 -14.68 10.23 -10.73
N TRP A 170 -13.85 9.50 -10.00
CA TRP A 170 -12.69 10.08 -9.32
C TRP A 170 -11.60 10.57 -10.26
N VAL A 171 -11.36 9.88 -11.37
CA VAL A 171 -10.42 10.34 -12.42
C VAL A 171 -10.93 11.62 -13.07
N LEU A 172 -12.24 11.69 -13.36
CA LEU A 172 -12.87 12.84 -14.01
C LEU A 172 -13.28 13.96 -13.03
N ALA A 173 -13.06 13.80 -11.73
CA ALA A 173 -13.57 14.71 -10.71
C ALA A 173 -13.11 16.16 -10.90
N GLY A 174 -11.85 16.38 -11.29
CA GLY A 174 -11.35 17.72 -11.58
C GLY A 174 -12.01 18.37 -12.81
N THR A 175 -12.22 17.58 -13.87
CA THR A 175 -12.82 18.04 -15.14
C THR A 175 -14.31 18.31 -15.00
N LEU A 176 -15.02 17.42 -14.30
CA LEU A 176 -16.47 17.48 -14.12
C LEU A 176 -16.88 18.24 -12.85
N LYS A 177 -15.90 18.76 -12.09
CA LYS A 177 -16.10 19.43 -10.79
C LYS A 177 -16.93 18.59 -9.82
N LEU A 178 -16.66 17.28 -9.79
CA LEU A 178 -17.32 16.36 -8.87
C LEU A 178 -16.64 16.38 -7.51
N ASP A 179 -17.44 16.32 -6.45
CA ASP A 179 -16.93 16.05 -5.11
C ASP A 179 -16.56 14.56 -4.97
N LEU A 180 -15.35 14.29 -4.48
CA LEU A 180 -14.83 12.92 -4.37
C LEU A 180 -15.64 12.06 -3.39
N THR A 181 -16.14 12.68 -2.31
CA THR A 181 -16.95 12.03 -1.28
C THR A 181 -18.34 11.73 -1.83
N ALA A 182 -18.94 12.65 -2.58
CA ALA A 182 -20.21 12.45 -3.26
C ALA A 182 -20.16 11.28 -4.26
N VAL A 183 -19.07 11.11 -5.01
CA VAL A 183 -18.87 9.94 -5.90
C VAL A 183 -18.87 8.63 -5.11
N ALA A 184 -18.21 8.60 -3.94
CA ALA A 184 -18.20 7.42 -3.07
C ALA A 184 -19.60 7.10 -2.52
N PHE A 185 -20.34 8.10 -2.02
CA PHE A 185 -21.71 7.92 -1.53
C PHE A 185 -22.70 7.54 -2.64
N ALA A 186 -22.52 8.04 -3.86
CA ALA A 186 -23.33 7.62 -5.00
C ALA A 186 -23.09 6.14 -5.35
N GLY A 187 -21.85 5.69 -5.32
CA GLY A 187 -21.50 4.28 -5.49
C GLY A 187 -22.12 3.39 -4.41
N LEU A 188 -21.99 3.79 -3.13
CA LEU A 188 -22.64 3.11 -2.00
C LEU A 188 -24.16 3.06 -2.16
N GLY A 189 -24.78 4.17 -2.52
CA GLY A 189 -26.22 4.26 -2.79
C GLY A 189 -26.67 3.31 -3.91
N GLY A 190 -25.87 3.19 -4.98
CA GLY A 190 -26.13 2.23 -6.05
C GLY A 190 -26.06 0.77 -5.60
N LEU A 191 -25.09 0.42 -4.75
CA LEU A 191 -24.97 -0.93 -4.19
C LEU A 191 -26.13 -1.28 -3.25
N LEU A 192 -26.58 -0.31 -2.44
CA LEU A 192 -27.76 -0.46 -1.58
C LEU A 192 -29.06 -0.58 -2.39
N ALA A 193 -29.24 0.26 -3.41
CA ALA A 193 -30.43 0.26 -4.26
C ALA A 193 -30.59 -1.03 -5.07
N THR A 194 -29.49 -1.72 -5.38
CA THR A 194 -29.49 -3.00 -6.09
C THR A 194 -29.61 -4.21 -5.14
N SER A 195 -29.60 -3.95 -3.82
CA SER A 195 -29.60 -4.93 -2.73
C SER A 195 -28.42 -5.91 -2.77
N VAL A 196 -27.33 -5.51 -3.43
CA VAL A 196 -26.07 -6.27 -3.45
C VAL A 196 -25.28 -6.03 -2.18
N LEU A 197 -25.44 -4.85 -1.58
CA LEU A 197 -25.02 -4.56 -0.21
C LEU A 197 -26.28 -4.25 0.61
N THR A 198 -26.38 -4.80 1.82
CA THR A 198 -27.50 -4.54 2.73
C THR A 198 -27.05 -3.71 3.94
N LEU A 199 -28.01 -3.13 4.65
CA LEU A 199 -27.72 -2.44 5.92
C LEU A 199 -27.19 -3.39 6.99
N GLU A 200 -27.59 -4.67 6.94
CA GLU A 200 -27.06 -5.69 7.85
C GLU A 200 -25.58 -5.93 7.56
N ASP A 201 -25.17 -6.01 6.29
CA ASP A 201 -23.77 -6.15 5.91
C ASP A 201 -22.94 -4.98 6.44
N ILE A 202 -23.42 -3.74 6.27
CA ILE A 202 -22.74 -2.54 6.79
C ILE A 202 -22.63 -2.58 8.32
N SER A 203 -23.67 -3.04 9.01
CA SER A 203 -23.66 -3.11 10.48
C SER A 203 -22.61 -4.07 11.06
N ARG A 204 -22.15 -5.03 10.26
CA ARG A 204 -21.10 -6.00 10.64
C ARG A 204 -19.68 -5.43 10.46
N GLU A 205 -19.52 -4.32 9.75
CA GLU A 205 -18.24 -3.66 9.46
C GLU A 205 -17.84 -2.60 10.53
N GLY A 206 -18.04 -2.92 11.81
CA GLY A 206 -17.85 -1.99 12.95
C GLY A 206 -16.44 -1.36 13.02
N ASP A 207 -15.41 -2.06 12.53
CA ASP A 207 -14.03 -1.58 12.48
C ASP A 207 -13.88 -0.31 11.60
N THR A 208 -14.75 -0.15 10.59
CA THR A 208 -14.75 1.04 9.72
C THR A 208 -15.19 2.29 10.49
N LEU A 209 -16.22 2.17 11.34
CA LEU A 209 -16.68 3.28 12.19
C LEU A 209 -15.63 3.64 13.24
N ALA A 210 -15.02 2.64 13.89
CA ALA A 210 -13.94 2.86 14.84
C ALA A 210 -12.75 3.58 14.17
N THR A 211 -12.39 3.15 12.96
CA THR A 211 -11.35 3.83 12.16
C THR A 211 -11.75 5.28 11.88
N PHE A 212 -12.96 5.55 11.40
CA PHE A 212 -13.43 6.91 11.11
C PHE A 212 -13.36 7.84 12.34
N LEU A 213 -13.84 7.38 13.50
CA LEU A 213 -13.76 8.14 14.75
C LEU A 213 -12.30 8.41 15.16
N TRP A 214 -11.44 7.39 15.04
CA TRP A 214 -10.02 7.50 15.32
C TRP A 214 -9.34 8.54 14.41
N LEU A 215 -9.66 8.53 13.11
CA LEU A 215 -9.14 9.51 12.14
C LEU A 215 -9.58 10.93 12.50
N ALA A 216 -10.86 11.12 12.84
CA ALA A 216 -11.41 12.43 13.19
C ALA A 216 -10.75 13.03 14.44
N VAL A 217 -10.59 12.22 15.49
CA VAL A 217 -9.93 12.66 16.74
C VAL A 217 -8.46 13.02 16.50
N LEU A 218 -7.73 12.20 15.77
CA LEU A 218 -6.29 12.44 15.55
C LEU A 218 -6.03 13.60 14.59
N PHE A 219 -6.90 13.79 13.60
CA PHE A 219 -6.85 14.98 12.77
C PHE A 219 -7.04 16.25 13.62
N ALA A 220 -8.03 16.26 14.52
CA ALA A 220 -8.26 17.38 15.43
C ALA A 220 -7.05 17.63 16.35
N LEU A 221 -6.46 16.57 16.93
CA LEU A 221 -5.26 16.68 17.77
C LEU A 221 -4.04 17.18 16.99
N SER A 222 -3.81 16.68 15.77
CA SER A 222 -2.71 17.13 14.92
C SER A 222 -2.88 18.59 14.50
N GLY A 223 -4.11 19.01 14.18
CA GLY A 223 -4.44 20.41 13.91
C GLY A 223 -4.12 21.30 15.11
N GLN A 224 -4.57 20.91 16.31
CA GLN A 224 -4.32 21.66 17.53
C GLN A 224 -2.83 21.74 17.89
N LEU A 225 -2.07 20.64 17.73
CA LEU A 225 -0.61 20.64 17.93
C LEU A 225 0.11 21.59 16.97
N ASN A 226 -0.35 21.64 15.71
CA ASN A 226 0.19 22.57 14.73
C ASN A 226 -0.13 24.03 15.09
N GLU A 227 -1.37 24.33 15.50
CA GLU A 227 -1.76 25.66 15.97
C GLU A 227 -0.99 26.11 17.23
N MET A 228 -0.71 25.17 18.16
CA MET A 228 0.13 25.41 19.34
C MET A 228 1.63 25.59 19.00
N GLY A 229 2.03 25.46 17.73
CA GLY A 229 3.40 25.66 17.27
C GLY A 229 4.35 24.48 17.53
N PHE A 230 3.85 23.32 17.96
CA PHE A 230 4.69 22.14 18.24
C PHE A 230 5.46 21.68 17.01
N MET A 231 4.77 21.59 15.86
CA MET A 231 5.38 21.19 14.58
C MET A 231 6.52 22.14 14.20
N GLY A 232 6.30 23.44 14.35
CA GLY A 232 7.31 24.46 14.08
C GLY A 232 8.51 24.42 15.04
N TYR A 233 8.29 24.14 16.33
CA TYR A 233 9.35 24.00 17.34
C TYR A 233 10.27 22.80 17.09
N VAL A 234 9.69 21.64 16.79
CA VAL A 234 10.47 20.45 16.42
C VAL A 234 11.15 20.66 15.07
N GLY A 235 10.41 21.28 14.14
CA GLY A 235 10.86 21.66 12.81
C GLY A 235 12.14 22.49 12.85
N GLU A 236 12.15 23.55 13.66
CA GLU A 236 13.28 24.45 13.84
C GLU A 236 14.53 23.72 14.35
N ARG A 237 14.40 22.89 15.40
CA ARG A 237 15.57 22.16 15.96
C ARG A 237 16.19 21.14 15.03
N LEU A 238 15.36 20.50 14.21
CA LEU A 238 15.84 19.57 13.18
C LEU A 238 16.43 20.34 12.00
N ALA A 239 15.81 21.46 11.59
CA ALA A 239 16.29 22.31 10.52
C ALA A 239 17.65 22.95 10.84
N THR A 240 17.91 23.37 12.08
CA THR A 240 19.22 23.90 12.50
C THR A 240 20.35 22.88 12.28
N ARG A 241 20.05 21.58 12.41
CA ARG A 241 21.04 20.51 12.13
C ARG A 241 21.24 20.25 10.63
N LEU A 242 20.37 20.80 9.79
CA LEU A 242 20.41 20.70 8.33
C LEU A 242 20.75 22.05 7.67
N GLU A 243 21.15 23.06 8.44
CA GLU A 243 21.59 24.35 7.90
C GLU A 243 22.79 24.18 6.97
N GLY A 244 22.76 24.89 5.83
CA GLY A 244 23.80 24.80 4.79
C GLY A 244 23.76 23.52 3.94
N VAL A 245 22.85 22.57 4.23
CA VAL A 245 22.70 21.36 3.44
C VAL A 245 21.84 21.66 2.20
N SER A 246 22.29 21.22 1.03
CA SER A 246 21.49 21.36 -0.20
C SER A 246 20.17 20.59 -0.09
N TRP A 247 19.08 21.15 -0.62
CA TRP A 247 17.75 20.54 -0.54
C TRP A 247 17.69 19.08 -1.01
N PRO A 248 18.43 18.60 -2.05
CA PRO A 248 18.36 17.18 -2.44
C PRO A 248 18.92 16.26 -1.36
N VAL A 249 19.98 16.69 -0.67
CA VAL A 249 20.58 15.93 0.43
C VAL A 249 19.65 15.92 1.63
N ALA A 250 19.05 17.07 1.98
CA ALA A 250 18.05 17.15 3.03
C ALA A 250 16.84 16.25 2.74
N TYR A 251 16.35 16.26 1.50
CA TYR A 251 15.26 15.40 1.02
C TYR A 251 15.57 13.91 1.23
N VAL A 252 16.72 13.43 0.76
CA VAL A 252 17.11 12.01 0.91
C VAL A 252 17.27 11.65 2.37
N ALA A 253 17.90 12.50 3.18
CA ALA A 253 18.09 12.28 4.60
C ALA A 253 16.76 12.20 5.36
N LEU A 254 15.82 13.10 5.08
CA LEU A 254 14.50 13.12 5.71
C LEU A 254 13.69 11.89 5.35
N VAL A 255 13.60 11.52 4.07
CA VAL A 255 12.84 10.32 3.64
C VAL A 255 13.49 9.05 4.21
N GLY A 256 14.83 8.95 4.19
CA GLY A 256 15.55 7.83 4.77
C GLY A 256 15.32 7.70 6.28
N LEU A 257 15.43 8.80 7.04
CA LEU A 257 15.16 8.82 8.47
C LEU A 257 13.70 8.46 8.78
N TYR A 258 12.76 8.98 8.00
CA TYR A 258 11.35 8.67 8.14
C TYR A 258 11.07 7.17 8.01
N VAL A 259 11.71 6.51 7.02
CA VAL A 259 11.63 5.05 6.84
C VAL A 259 12.27 4.30 8.00
N LEU A 260 13.45 4.72 8.48
CA LEU A 260 14.16 4.05 9.56
C LEU A 260 13.40 4.09 10.89
N ILE A 261 12.77 5.23 11.20
CA ILE A 261 11.97 5.38 12.43
C ILE A 261 10.81 4.36 12.45
N HIS A 262 10.34 3.88 11.30
CA HIS A 262 9.25 2.90 11.26
C HIS A 262 9.58 1.55 11.92
N TYR A 263 10.87 1.21 12.12
CA TYR A 263 11.24 0.07 12.97
C TYR A 263 10.67 0.16 14.40
N LEU A 264 10.41 1.38 14.87
CA LEU A 264 9.87 1.68 16.20
C LEU A 264 8.34 1.77 16.23
N PHE A 265 7.68 1.68 15.08
CA PHE A 265 6.23 1.79 14.95
C PHE A 265 5.59 0.44 14.61
N VAL A 266 4.36 0.27 15.08
CA VAL A 266 3.51 -0.91 14.82
C VAL A 266 2.37 -0.56 13.84
N SER A 267 2.28 0.71 13.43
CA SER A 267 1.18 1.23 12.62
C SER A 267 1.65 2.35 11.70
N GLN A 268 1.42 2.18 10.40
CA GLN A 268 1.65 3.20 9.37
C GLN A 268 0.88 4.48 9.70
N SER A 269 -0.40 4.36 10.02
CA SER A 269 -1.30 5.48 10.32
C SER A 269 -0.83 6.26 11.55
N SER A 270 -0.35 5.56 12.59
CA SER A 270 0.19 6.19 13.79
C SER A 270 1.45 7.01 13.49
N GLN A 271 2.35 6.50 12.63
CA GLN A 271 3.54 7.26 12.24
C GLN A 271 3.18 8.48 11.38
N VAL A 272 2.26 8.34 10.43
CA VAL A 272 1.80 9.47 9.61
C VAL A 272 1.26 10.57 10.50
N LEU A 273 0.37 10.25 11.44
CA LEU A 273 -0.20 11.23 12.37
C LEU A 273 0.85 11.89 13.26
N ALA A 274 1.83 11.12 13.75
CA ALA A 274 2.83 11.65 14.68
C ALA A 274 3.90 12.50 13.97
N LEU A 275 4.35 12.08 12.78
CA LEU A 275 5.61 12.54 12.21
C LEU A 275 5.51 13.12 10.80
N PHE A 276 4.43 12.87 10.04
CA PHE A 276 4.36 13.39 8.67
C PHE A 276 4.44 14.92 8.62
N GLY A 277 3.65 15.61 9.44
CA GLY A 277 3.66 17.07 9.53
C GLY A 277 5.01 17.63 9.97
N VAL A 278 5.66 17.00 10.95
CA VAL A 278 7.00 17.37 11.43
C VAL A 278 8.02 17.29 10.30
N PHE A 279 8.10 16.15 9.60
CA PHE A 279 9.09 15.94 8.54
C PHE A 279 8.85 16.85 7.34
N LEU A 280 7.57 17.08 7.01
CA LEU A 280 7.18 18.00 5.95
C LEU A 280 7.60 19.44 6.29
N ASP A 281 7.36 19.92 7.51
CA ASP A 281 7.78 21.26 7.97
C ASP A 281 9.30 21.45 7.90
N VAL A 282 10.08 20.49 8.42
CA VAL A 282 11.56 20.52 8.35
C VAL A 282 12.04 20.62 6.91
N GLY A 283 11.46 19.83 6.02
CA GLY A 283 11.84 19.82 4.62
C GLY A 283 11.50 21.11 3.89
N ILE A 284 10.33 21.71 4.16
CA ILE A 284 9.96 23.02 3.61
C ILE A 284 10.95 24.09 4.06
N ARG A 285 11.32 24.12 5.34
CA ARG A 285 12.29 25.08 5.90
C ARG A 285 13.70 24.91 5.33
N THR A 286 14.08 23.69 4.97
CA THR A 286 15.37 23.37 4.34
C THR A 286 15.35 23.51 2.80
N GLY A 287 14.26 24.03 2.24
CA GLY A 287 14.15 24.38 0.82
C GLY A 287 13.74 23.22 -0.10
N VAL A 288 13.31 22.08 0.45
CA VAL A 288 12.79 20.96 -0.35
C VAL A 288 11.45 21.34 -1.00
N PRO A 289 11.24 21.08 -2.30
CA PRO A 289 9.95 21.32 -2.93
C PRO A 289 8.81 20.58 -2.21
N LYS A 290 7.82 21.34 -1.72
CA LYS A 290 6.74 20.87 -0.84
C LYS A 290 6.04 19.61 -1.38
N GLY A 291 5.60 19.65 -2.64
CA GLY A 291 4.87 18.54 -3.26
C GLY A 291 5.71 17.27 -3.39
N VAL A 292 7.00 17.41 -3.73
CA VAL A 292 7.93 16.28 -3.87
C VAL A 292 8.12 15.58 -2.53
N LEU A 293 8.39 16.34 -1.46
CA LEU A 293 8.57 15.76 -0.14
C LEU A 293 7.28 15.12 0.39
N ALA A 294 6.14 15.79 0.24
CA ALA A 294 4.87 15.26 0.68
C ALA A 294 4.58 13.90 0.03
N PHE A 295 4.64 13.80 -1.29
CA PHE A 295 4.44 12.53 -1.99
C PHE A 295 5.47 11.46 -1.57
N ALA A 296 6.74 11.83 -1.42
CA ALA A 296 7.77 10.88 -1.00
C ALA A 296 7.51 10.28 0.39
N LEU A 297 7.13 11.11 1.36
CA LEU A 297 6.79 10.66 2.71
C LEU A 297 5.50 9.82 2.73
N LEU A 298 4.50 10.22 1.93
CA LEU A 298 3.23 9.49 1.79
C LEU A 298 3.45 8.09 1.18
N PHE A 299 4.25 8.00 0.12
CA PHE A 299 4.59 6.71 -0.49
C PHE A 299 5.46 5.86 0.42
N ALA A 300 6.42 6.47 1.13
CA ALA A 300 7.20 5.80 2.18
C ALA A 300 6.30 5.15 3.21
N SER A 301 5.23 5.85 3.60
CA SER A 301 4.25 5.38 4.58
C SER A 301 3.52 4.10 4.19
N SER A 302 3.53 3.75 2.90
CA SER A 302 2.98 2.51 2.38
C SER A 302 4.04 1.41 2.26
N TYR A 303 5.15 1.67 1.56
CA TYR A 303 6.12 0.61 1.28
C TYR A 303 6.97 0.21 2.49
N PHE A 304 7.11 1.07 3.50
CA PHE A 304 7.87 0.71 4.71
C PHE A 304 7.14 -0.30 5.59
N SER A 305 5.88 -0.62 5.30
CA SER A 305 5.05 -1.45 6.19
C SER A 305 5.52 -2.89 6.25
N THR A 306 6.32 -3.33 5.26
CA THR A 306 6.95 -4.65 5.21
C THR A 306 8.30 -4.71 5.91
N ILE A 307 8.80 -3.61 6.48
CA ILE A 307 10.15 -3.54 7.07
C ILE A 307 10.33 -4.46 8.29
N THR A 308 9.25 -4.65 9.06
CA THR A 308 9.19 -5.55 10.22
C THR A 308 7.89 -6.36 10.21
N PRO A 309 7.83 -7.51 10.91
CA PRO A 309 6.60 -8.28 11.10
C PRO A 309 5.42 -7.43 11.61
N GLN A 310 5.69 -6.47 12.49
CA GLN A 310 4.72 -5.62 13.15
C GLN A 310 4.49 -4.27 12.47
N GLY A 311 5.30 -3.87 11.47
CA GLY A 311 5.22 -2.55 10.83
C GLY A 311 3.89 -2.30 10.09
N GLY A 312 3.18 -3.37 9.73
CA GLY A 312 1.82 -3.32 9.22
C GLY A 312 1.01 -4.50 9.71
N SER A 313 -0.23 -4.26 10.15
CA SER A 313 -1.12 -5.31 10.64
C SER A 313 -1.43 -6.38 9.58
N GLN A 314 -1.37 -6.02 8.29
CA GLN A 314 -1.52 -6.97 7.19
C GLN A 314 -0.44 -8.06 7.17
N ASN A 315 0.74 -7.82 7.78
CA ASN A 315 1.83 -8.80 7.80
C ASN A 315 1.52 -9.95 8.76
N VAL A 316 0.75 -9.71 9.83
CA VAL A 316 0.56 -10.65 10.94
C VAL A 316 0.00 -12.00 10.45
N ILE A 317 -0.94 -11.99 9.51
CA ILE A 317 -1.52 -13.23 8.97
C ILE A 317 -0.51 -14.06 8.17
N PHE A 318 0.39 -13.41 7.42
CA PHE A 318 1.46 -14.08 6.69
C PHE A 318 2.56 -14.57 7.63
N VAL A 319 2.90 -13.80 8.66
CA VAL A 319 3.89 -14.17 9.68
C VAL A 319 3.40 -15.37 10.50
N GLY A 320 2.12 -15.39 10.87
CA GLY A 320 1.50 -16.48 11.63
C GLY A 320 1.35 -17.79 10.86
N SER A 321 1.62 -17.79 9.55
CA SER A 321 1.49 -18.98 8.70
C SER A 321 2.61 -20.01 8.85
N GLY A 322 3.71 -19.67 9.54
CA GLY A 322 4.84 -20.58 9.76
C GLY A 322 5.78 -20.80 8.57
N TYR A 323 5.53 -20.19 7.41
CA TYR A 323 6.39 -20.36 6.22
C TYR A 323 7.73 -19.61 6.29
N LEU A 324 7.80 -18.55 7.11
CA LEU A 324 8.95 -17.64 7.20
C LEU A 324 9.44 -17.59 8.65
N THR A 325 10.75 -17.69 8.84
CA THR A 325 11.37 -17.48 10.16
C THR A 325 11.45 -15.98 10.48
N GLN A 326 11.60 -15.62 11.77
CA GLN A 326 11.77 -14.22 12.15
C GLN A 326 12.99 -13.55 11.48
N GLY A 327 14.13 -14.25 11.43
CA GLY A 327 15.34 -13.72 10.79
C GLY A 327 15.13 -13.40 9.31
N GLU A 328 14.35 -14.23 8.61
CA GLU A 328 13.99 -14.00 7.20
C GLU A 328 13.05 -12.82 7.04
N LEU A 329 12.04 -12.70 7.90
CA LEU A 329 11.10 -11.57 7.86
C LEU A 329 11.83 -10.23 8.01
N TYR A 330 12.74 -10.09 8.97
CA TYR A 330 13.50 -8.86 9.16
C TYR A 330 14.49 -8.61 8.01
N ARG A 331 15.21 -9.63 7.54
CA ARG A 331 16.17 -9.50 6.44
C ARG A 331 15.46 -9.12 5.13
N LEU A 332 14.40 -9.84 4.77
CA LEU A 332 13.64 -9.58 3.55
C LEU A 332 12.86 -8.27 3.66
N GLY A 333 12.36 -7.92 4.83
CA GLY A 333 11.70 -6.65 5.12
C GLY A 333 12.65 -5.46 4.89
N LEU A 334 13.86 -5.51 5.45
CA LEU A 334 14.90 -4.51 5.20
C LEU A 334 15.21 -4.41 3.70
N LEU A 335 15.50 -5.53 3.04
CA LEU A 335 15.84 -5.54 1.61
C LEU A 335 14.71 -4.96 0.73
N THR A 336 13.47 -5.31 1.01
CA THR A 336 12.29 -4.86 0.25
C THR A 336 12.02 -3.38 0.46
N THR A 337 12.12 -2.90 1.70
CA THR A 337 11.92 -1.49 2.03
C THR A 337 13.06 -0.63 1.49
N SER A 338 14.32 -1.07 1.60
CA SER A 338 15.47 -0.38 1.01
C SER A 338 15.41 -0.35 -0.52
N PHE A 339 14.99 -1.44 -1.15
CA PHE A 339 14.79 -1.50 -2.59
C PHE A 339 13.69 -0.52 -3.03
N SER A 340 12.54 -0.53 -2.36
CA SER A 340 11.45 0.40 -2.63
C SER A 340 11.91 1.85 -2.43
N LEU A 341 12.58 2.17 -1.31
CA LEU A 341 13.15 3.50 -1.07
C LEU A 341 14.05 3.94 -2.25
N LEU A 342 14.94 3.06 -2.72
CA LEU A 342 15.81 3.37 -3.85
C LEU A 342 15.01 3.62 -5.14
N VAL A 343 14.01 2.79 -5.46
CA VAL A 343 13.14 2.98 -6.63
C VAL A 343 12.40 4.31 -6.54
N PHE A 344 11.82 4.65 -5.39
CA PHE A 344 11.08 5.90 -5.21
C PHE A 344 11.99 7.13 -5.23
N LEU A 345 13.24 7.03 -4.77
CA LEU A 345 14.21 8.12 -4.88
C LEU A 345 14.75 8.28 -6.31
N VAL A 346 15.12 7.20 -6.99
CA VAL A 346 15.79 7.25 -8.30
C VAL A 346 14.80 7.43 -9.45
N VAL A 347 13.64 6.78 -9.38
CA VAL A 347 12.60 6.84 -10.41
C VAL A 347 11.47 7.78 -9.99
N GLY A 348 11.05 7.71 -8.73
CA GLY A 348 9.94 8.52 -8.22
C GLY A 348 10.27 10.00 -8.15
N THR A 349 11.44 10.39 -7.65
CA THR A 349 11.78 11.83 -7.54
C THR A 349 11.82 12.57 -8.88
N PRO A 350 12.48 12.07 -9.94
CA PRO A 350 12.39 12.72 -11.26
C PRO A 350 10.97 12.79 -11.79
N TRP A 351 10.17 11.74 -11.59
CA TRP A 351 8.76 11.73 -11.98
C TRP A 351 7.94 12.77 -11.22
N LEU A 352 8.12 12.88 -9.90
CA LEU A 352 7.47 13.89 -9.07
C LEU A 352 7.86 15.32 -9.47
N LEU A 353 9.14 15.57 -9.79
CA LEU A 353 9.58 16.88 -10.30
C LEU A 353 8.92 17.26 -11.63
N PHE A 354 8.43 16.27 -12.38
CA PHE A 354 7.70 16.47 -13.63
C PHE A 354 6.19 16.69 -13.39
N VAL A 355 5.54 15.86 -12.56
CA VAL A 355 4.07 15.84 -12.41
C VAL A 355 3.52 16.61 -11.21
N ALA A 356 4.33 16.88 -10.18
CA ALA A 356 3.90 17.53 -8.94
C ALA A 356 4.25 19.04 -8.90
N ARG A 357 4.20 19.69 -10.07
CA ARG A 357 4.49 21.13 -10.24
C ARG A 357 3.33 22.02 -9.83
#